data_AF-A0A554VXF9-F1
#
_entry.id   AF-A0A554VXF9-F1
#
_cell.length_a   1.000
_cell.length_b   1.000
_cell.length_c   1.000
_cell.angle_alpha   90.00
_cell.angle_beta   90.00
_cell.angle_gamma   90.00
#
_symmetry.space_group_name_H-M   'P 1'
#
loop_
_entity.id
_entity.type
_entity.pdbx_description
1 polymer ?
#
loop_
_entity_poly.entity_id
_entity_poly.type
_entity_poly.pdbx_seq_one_letter_code
_entity_poly.pdbx_strand_id
1 'polypeptide(L)'
;MRTKLGVNAKGETYGIESEENGTPDLIAVVATSGSSGYVYAKDLYGGPMPTSPEDALKNFSTPRPPREVPVYLSDGATKVGVFEAAGSGGGIPSYPSRSPALPTSDVPAAPAN
;
A
#
# COMPACT_ATOMS: atom_id res chain seq x y z
N MET A 1 -6.86 -3.55 20.87
CA MET A 1 -8.09 -3.04 20.23
C MET A 1 -7.84 -3.00 18.73
N ARG A 2 -8.74 -3.55 17.91
CA ARG A 2 -8.58 -3.55 16.45
C ARG A 2 -9.25 -2.31 15.86
N THR A 3 -8.70 -1.74 14.78
CA THR A 3 -9.23 -0.54 14.14
C THR A 3 -10.32 -0.93 13.15
N LYS A 4 -11.57 -0.56 13.43
CA LYS A 4 -12.69 -0.73 12.50
C LYS A 4 -12.55 0.26 11.33
N LEU A 5 -12.94 -0.15 10.13
CA LEU A 5 -13.00 0.75 8.98
C LEU A 5 -14.01 1.88 9.22
N GLY A 6 -13.63 3.10 8.82
CA GLY A 6 -14.53 4.24 8.75
C GLY A 6 -15.30 4.27 7.44
N VAL A 7 -16.41 5.02 7.41
CA VAL A 7 -17.18 5.29 6.17
C VAL A 7 -17.26 6.80 5.98
N ASN A 8 -16.95 7.27 4.78
CA ASN A 8 -16.98 8.70 4.47
C ASN A 8 -18.37 9.16 3.99
N ALA A 9 -18.52 10.46 3.72
CA ALA A 9 -19.79 11.05 3.28
C ALA A 9 -20.29 10.54 1.91
N LYS A 10 -19.40 9.92 1.11
CA LYS A 10 -19.74 9.30 -0.18
C LYS A 10 -20.14 7.82 -0.03
N GLY A 11 -20.07 7.27 1.18
CA GLY A 11 -20.31 5.86 1.46
C GLY A 11 -19.11 4.95 1.21
N GLU A 12 -17.91 5.50 0.98
CA GLU A 12 -16.69 4.72 0.75
C GLU A 12 -16.05 4.33 2.09
N THR A 13 -15.51 3.11 2.16
CA THR A 13 -14.81 2.59 3.34
C THR A 13 -13.35 3.02 3.35
N TYR A 14 -12.85 3.48 4.50
CA TYR A 14 -11.45 3.88 4.65
C TYR A 14 -10.79 3.28 5.90
N GLY A 15 -9.52 2.92 5.79
CA GLY A 15 -8.75 2.40 6.92
C GLY A 15 -7.59 1.49 6.52
N ILE A 16 -7.27 0.57 7.43
CA ILE A 16 -6.20 -0.42 7.26
C ILE A 16 -6.84 -1.72 6.80
N GLU A 17 -6.32 -2.27 5.70
CA GLU A 17 -6.72 -3.60 5.23
C GLU A 17 -6.37 -4.67 6.27
N SER A 18 -7.31 -5.59 6.51
CA SER A 18 -7.11 -6.72 7.43
C SER A 18 -8.05 -7.86 7.04
N GLU A 19 -7.69 -9.11 7.37
CA GLU A 19 -8.55 -10.27 7.06
C GLU A 19 -9.98 -10.14 7.62
N GLU A 20 -10.14 -9.48 8.77
CA GLU A 20 -11.45 -9.33 9.43
C GLU A 20 -12.31 -8.24 8.77
N ASN A 21 -11.70 -7.14 8.30
CA ASN A 21 -12.44 -6.02 7.69
C ASN A 21 -12.47 -6.08 6.16
N GLY A 22 -11.65 -6.94 5.55
CA GLY A 22 -11.41 -6.96 4.12
C GLY A 22 -10.58 -5.76 3.64
N THR A 23 -10.60 -5.58 2.32
CA THR A 23 -9.96 -4.45 1.62
C THR A 23 -10.91 -3.26 1.59
N PRO A 24 -10.57 -2.13 2.24
CA PRO A 24 -11.36 -0.90 2.14
C PRO A 24 -11.21 -0.26 0.75
N ASP A 25 -12.16 0.60 0.38
CA ASP A 25 -12.07 1.40 -0.83
C ASP A 25 -10.86 2.36 -0.80
N LEU A 26 -10.55 2.89 0.39
CA LEU A 26 -9.47 3.82 0.69
C LEU A 26 -8.50 3.21 1.71
N ILE A 27 -7.30 2.85 1.25
CA ILE A 27 -6.26 2.21 2.05
C ILE A 27 -5.33 3.27 2.63
N ALA A 28 -5.08 3.21 3.94
CA ALA A 28 -4.16 4.10 4.64
C ALA A 28 -2.72 3.92 4.15
N VAL A 29 -2.07 5.03 3.76
CA VAL A 29 -0.67 5.07 3.33
C VAL A 29 0.03 6.30 3.87
N VAL A 30 1.36 6.30 3.77
CA VAL A 30 2.19 7.48 4.02
C VAL A 30 2.69 7.99 2.68
N ALA A 31 2.36 9.24 2.35
CA ALA A 31 2.82 9.91 1.14
C ALA A 31 4.34 10.08 1.15
N THR A 32 4.93 10.36 -0.02
CA THR A 32 6.36 10.68 -0.16
C THR A 32 6.77 11.92 0.66
N SER A 33 5.82 12.80 0.96
CA SER A 33 5.99 13.97 1.85
C SER A 33 6.03 13.62 3.35
N GLY A 34 5.82 12.35 3.73
CA GLY A 34 5.67 11.92 5.13
C GLY A 34 4.28 12.16 5.72
N SER A 35 3.34 12.73 4.96
CA SER A 35 1.97 12.94 5.39
C SER A 35 1.16 11.65 5.34
N SER A 36 0.42 11.33 6.40
CA SER A 36 -0.53 10.21 6.40
C SER A 36 -1.78 10.57 5.61
N GLY A 37 -2.29 9.63 4.82
CA GLY A 37 -3.53 9.78 4.08
C GLY A 37 -4.01 8.45 3.54
N TYR A 38 -4.84 8.49 2.50
CA TYR A 38 -5.52 7.33 1.96
C TYR A 38 -5.42 7.31 0.44
N VAL A 39 -5.23 6.14 -0.15
CA VAL A 39 -5.24 5.93 -1.59
C VAL A 39 -6.36 4.97 -1.96
N TYR A 40 -6.94 5.14 -3.14
CA TYR A 40 -7.94 4.20 -3.61
C TYR A 40 -7.33 2.82 -3.84
N ALA A 41 -7.96 1.76 -3.34
CA ALA A 41 -7.49 0.38 -3.52
C ALA A 41 -7.30 0.02 -5.00
N LYS A 42 -8.26 0.39 -5.86
CA LYS A 42 -8.13 0.24 -7.33
C LYS A 42 -6.88 0.93 -7.90
N ASP A 43 -6.55 2.09 -7.35
CA ASP A 43 -5.42 2.91 -7.79
C ASP A 43 -4.14 2.47 -7.09
N LEU A 44 -4.17 1.70 -6.01
CA LEU A 44 -3.01 1.11 -5.34
C LEU A 44 -2.64 -0.27 -5.89
N TYR A 45 -3.63 -1.07 -6.27
CA TYR A 45 -3.44 -2.36 -6.92
C TYR A 45 -3.17 -2.23 -8.41
N GLY A 46 -3.64 -1.16 -9.06
CA GLY A 46 -3.29 -0.88 -10.46
C GLY A 46 -4.06 -1.74 -11.44
N GLY A 47 -5.29 -2.08 -11.07
CA GLY A 47 -6.18 -2.94 -11.84
C GLY A 47 -7.13 -3.72 -10.94
N PRO A 48 -8.09 -4.43 -11.54
CA PRO A 48 -8.97 -5.34 -10.81
C PRO A 48 -8.14 -6.44 -10.15
N MET A 49 -8.54 -6.82 -8.94
CA MET A 49 -7.94 -7.95 -8.24
C MET A 49 -8.30 -9.25 -8.99
N PRO A 50 -7.35 -10.19 -9.16
CA PRO A 50 -7.64 -11.43 -9.87
C PRO A 50 -8.71 -12.23 -9.14
N THR A 51 -9.72 -12.69 -9.88
CA THR A 51 -10.84 -13.48 -9.36
C THR A 51 -10.69 -14.99 -9.62
N SER A 52 -9.62 -15.38 -10.31
CA SER A 52 -9.31 -16.75 -10.68
C SER A 52 -7.79 -17.03 -10.56
N PRO A 53 -7.36 -18.30 -10.37
CA PRO A 53 -5.94 -18.65 -10.33
C PRO A 53 -5.19 -18.30 -11.62
N GLU A 54 -5.85 -18.46 -12.78
CA GLU A 54 -5.29 -18.13 -14.08
C GLU A 54 -5.10 -16.61 -14.27
N ASP A 55 -6.04 -15.80 -13.76
CA ASP A 55 -5.90 -14.35 -13.78
C ASP A 55 -4.87 -13.87 -12.76
N ALA A 56 -4.71 -14.56 -11.63
CA ALA A 56 -3.66 -14.27 -10.67
C ALA A 56 -2.27 -14.44 -11.32
N LEU A 57 -2.07 -15.51 -12.10
CA LEU A 57 -0.82 -15.75 -12.80
C LEU A 57 -0.54 -14.67 -13.86
N LYS A 58 -1.56 -14.27 -14.64
CA LYS A 58 -1.43 -13.17 -15.62
C LYS A 58 -1.13 -11.84 -14.93
N ASN A 59 -1.81 -11.55 -13.82
CA ASN A 59 -1.63 -10.33 -13.04
C ASN A 59 -0.21 -10.23 -12.45
N PHE A 60 0.36 -11.35 -12.00
CA PHE A 60 1.71 -11.40 -11.44
C PHE A 60 2.82 -11.39 -12.51
N SER A 61 2.55 -12.00 -13.67
CA SER A 61 3.50 -12.10 -14.79
C SER A 61 3.55 -10.84 -15.65
N THR A 62 2.60 -9.91 -15.46
CA THR A 62 2.57 -8.64 -16.18
C THR A 62 3.34 -7.59 -15.38
N PRO A 63 4.56 -7.21 -15.81
CA PRO A 63 5.30 -6.16 -15.13
C PRO A 63 4.56 -4.84 -15.25
N ARG A 64 4.34 -4.20 -14.10
CA ARG A 64 3.79 -2.84 -14.03
C ARG A 64 4.94 -1.86 -13.85
N PRO A 65 4.95 -0.71 -14.56
CA PRO A 65 5.89 0.35 -14.22
C PRO A 65 5.54 0.95 -12.85
N PRO A 66 6.51 1.57 -12.16
CA PRO A 66 6.23 2.43 -11.01
C PRO A 66 5.21 3.50 -11.40
N ARG A 67 4.34 3.86 -10.46
CA ARG A 67 3.28 4.83 -10.71
C ARG A 67 3.01 5.71 -9.51
N GLU A 68 2.72 6.96 -9.81
CA GLU A 68 2.33 7.96 -8.83
C GLU A 68 0.82 7.83 -8.56
N VAL A 69 0.49 7.53 -7.32
CA VAL A 69 -0.90 7.41 -6.84
C VAL A 69 -1.21 8.62 -5.96
N PRO A 70 -2.25 9.41 -6.29
CA PRO A 70 -2.62 10.55 -5.45
C PRO A 70 -3.13 10.09 -4.09
N VAL A 71 -2.62 10.71 -3.02
CA VAL A 71 -3.02 10.47 -1.63
C VAL A 71 -4.08 11.50 -1.23
N TYR A 72 -5.17 11.03 -0.65
CA TYR A 72 -6.33 11.80 -0.22
C TYR A 72 -6.50 11.79 1.30
N LEU A 73 -7.37 12.65 1.83
CA LEU A 73 -7.93 12.50 3.18
C LEU A 73 -9.00 11.40 3.21
N SER A 74 -9.54 11.12 4.41
CA SER A 74 -10.63 10.17 4.60
C SER A 74 -11.91 10.53 3.83
N ASP A 75 -12.01 11.75 3.29
CA ASP A 75 -13.11 12.18 2.41
C ASP A 75 -13.00 11.65 0.96
N GLY A 76 -11.89 11.02 0.60
CA GLY A 76 -11.63 10.53 -0.77
C GLY A 76 -11.65 11.65 -1.83
N ALA A 77 -11.46 12.90 -1.44
CA ALA A 77 -11.58 14.07 -2.33
C ALA A 77 -10.41 15.05 -2.17
N THR A 78 -10.03 15.33 -0.93
CA THR A 78 -8.97 16.30 -0.62
C THR A 78 -7.61 15.66 -0.81
N LYS A 79 -6.88 16.07 -1.85
CA LYS A 79 -5.52 15.59 -2.14
C LYS A 79 -4.52 16.20 -1.16
N VAL A 80 -3.69 15.36 -0.55
CA VAL A 80 -2.68 15.74 0.45
C VAL A 80 -1.25 15.36 0.04
N GLY A 81 -1.09 14.55 -1.01
CA GLY A 81 0.23 14.17 -1.49
C GLY A 81 0.19 13.12 -2.59
N VAL A 82 1.32 12.48 -2.79
CA VAL A 82 1.51 11.40 -3.77
C VAL A 82 2.21 10.23 -3.09
N PHE A 83 1.83 9.03 -3.48
CA PHE A 83 2.44 7.77 -3.08
C PHE A 83 3.04 7.10 -4.32
N GLU A 84 4.32 6.74 -4.26
CA GLU A 84 4.97 5.99 -5.33
C GLU A 84 4.71 4.50 -5.14
N ALA A 85 3.73 3.97 -5.88
CA ALA A 85 3.49 2.55 -5.92
C ALA A 85 4.56 1.89 -6.79
N ALA A 86 5.40 1.06 -6.16
CA ALA A 86 6.30 0.18 -6.89
C ALA A 86 5.47 -0.76 -7.78
N GLY A 87 5.87 -0.89 -9.04
CA GLY A 87 5.19 -1.79 -9.95
C GLY A 87 5.32 -3.25 -9.53
N SER A 88 4.24 -4.03 -9.62
CA SER A 88 4.29 -5.47 -9.44
C SER A 88 4.82 -6.14 -10.70
N GLY A 89 5.89 -6.93 -10.55
CA GLY A 89 6.50 -7.71 -11.61
C GLY A 89 7.84 -8.26 -11.15
N GLY A 90 7.82 -9.45 -10.55
CA GLY A 90 8.96 -10.34 -10.26
C GLY A 90 10.36 -9.76 -10.40
N GLY A 91 10.77 -8.94 -9.43
CA GLY A 91 12.13 -8.45 -9.31
C GLY A 91 12.25 -7.72 -7.99
N ILE A 92 13.20 -8.15 -7.16
CA ILE A 92 13.73 -7.34 -6.07
C ILE A 92 13.70 -5.85 -6.46
N PRO A 93 13.02 -4.97 -5.69
CA PRO A 93 13.05 -3.56 -6.00
C PRO A 93 14.51 -3.10 -5.96
N SER A 94 15.07 -2.72 -7.10
CA SER A 94 16.29 -1.93 -7.15
C SER A 94 15.92 -0.53 -6.67
N TYR A 95 15.73 -0.37 -5.37
CA TYR A 95 15.81 0.94 -4.75
C TYR A 95 17.22 1.46 -5.06
N PRO A 96 17.41 2.61 -5.74
CA PRO A 96 18.68 3.30 -5.62
C PRO A 96 18.89 3.48 -4.11
N SER A 97 20.03 3.04 -3.59
CA SER A 97 20.37 2.90 -2.17
C SER A 97 20.38 4.21 -1.36
N ARG A 98 19.30 4.99 -1.42
CA ARG A 98 19.06 6.18 -0.61
C ARG A 98 17.77 6.02 0.17
N SER A 99 17.58 4.85 0.76
CA SER A 99 16.85 4.78 2.02
C SER A 99 17.60 5.69 3.01
N PRO A 100 16.95 6.63 3.71
CA PRO A 100 17.55 7.17 4.92
C PRO A 100 17.80 5.97 5.82
N ALA A 101 19.05 5.79 6.27
CA ALA A 101 19.44 4.67 7.09
C ALA A 101 18.45 4.55 8.26
N LEU A 102 17.67 3.47 8.28
CA LEU A 102 16.95 3.06 9.48
C LEU A 102 18.03 2.86 10.56
N PRO A 103 17.90 3.47 11.75
CA PRO A 103 18.83 3.19 12.83
C PRO A 103 18.77 1.69 13.08
N THR A 104 19.91 1.02 12.89
CA THR A 104 20.07 -0.40 13.15
C THR A 104 19.87 -0.63 14.63
N SER A 105 18.70 -1.13 15.00
CA SER A 105 18.46 -1.69 16.32
C SER A 105 19.32 -2.95 16.45
N ASP A 106 20.45 -2.82 17.13
CA ASP A 106 21.28 -3.91 17.63
C ASP A 106 20.40 -4.92 18.39
N VAL A 107 20.25 -6.13 17.86
CA VAL A 107 19.75 -7.27 18.62
C VAL A 107 20.95 -8.21 18.80
N PRO A 108 21.49 -8.38 20.02
CA PRO A 108 22.59 -9.30 20.24
C PRO A 108 22.12 -10.74 20.08
N ALA A 109 22.86 -11.52 19.28
CA ALA A 109 22.65 -12.94 19.07
C ALA A 109 22.86 -13.72 20.38
N ALA A 110 21.90 -14.59 20.71
CA ALA A 110 22.08 -15.60 21.77
C ALA A 110 23.13 -16.63 21.32
N PRO A 111 24.08 -17.06 22.18
CA PRO A 111 25.02 -18.11 21.84
C PRO A 111 24.36 -19.49 21.90
N ALA A 112 24.66 -20.33 20.90
CA ALA A 112 24.31 -21.74 20.87
C ALA A 112 25.16 -22.52 21.89
N ASN A 113 24.54 -23.50 22.56
CA ASN A 113 25.20 -24.53 23.37
C ASN A 113 24.73 -25.91 22.86
#